data_AF-A0A288QT31-F1
#
_entry.id   AF-A0A288QT31-F1
#
_cell.length_a   1.000
_cell.length_b   1.000
_cell.length_c   1.000
_cell.angle_alpha   90.00
_cell.angle_beta   90.00
_cell.angle_gamma   90.00
#
_symmetry.space_group_name_H-M   'P 1'
#
loop_
_entity.id
_entity.type
_entity.pdbx_description
1 polymer ?
#
loop_
_entity_poly.entity_id
_entity_poly.type
_entity_poly.pdbx_seq_one_letter_code
_entity_poly.pdbx_strand_id
1 'polypeptide(L)'
;MTPIEAQLSTKVDELNVDLNLSELPVKVLKPIVMQGMAAGFLYAYREVVADTQGLSEGDMTAAWIDQVEAAAQASYITVERGAYNATNDVYTQIKSVLAEEIDAIKQTDTQKLTLQNLIMPYYNGWFIGAYYAYSDLFTKLAQQDHTSHIDRTQMAQAASDRAEKHVEMVRNLFNTIPSERQPVITEILATF
;
A
#
# COMPACT_ATOMS: atom_id res chain seq x y z
N MET A 1 -15.63 19.45 2.43
CA MET A 1 -14.42 19.17 1.63
C MET A 1 -13.27 19.92 2.27
N THR A 2 -12.24 19.23 2.72
CA THR A 2 -11.02 19.83 3.29
C THR A 2 -10.19 20.47 2.17
N PRO A 3 -9.23 21.37 2.50
CA PRO A 3 -8.35 21.96 1.48
C PRO A 3 -7.57 20.93 0.65
N ILE A 4 -7.19 19.79 1.24
CA ILE A 4 -6.46 18.74 0.53
C ILE A 4 -7.37 17.91 -0.39
N GLU A 5 -8.61 17.64 0.03
CA GLU A 5 -9.62 16.98 -0.82
C GLU A 5 -9.92 17.83 -2.05
N ALA A 6 -9.93 19.16 -1.89
CA ALA A 6 -10.08 20.10 -3.00
C ALA A 6 -8.91 20.01 -3.99
N GLN A 7 -7.67 19.93 -3.50
CA GLN A 7 -6.48 19.78 -4.34
C GLN A 7 -6.50 18.47 -5.14
N LEU A 8 -6.87 17.35 -4.51
CA LEU A 8 -7.00 16.08 -5.21
C LEU A 8 -8.13 16.12 -6.24
N SER A 9 -9.25 16.79 -5.94
CA SER A 9 -10.34 17.00 -6.90
C SER A 9 -9.87 17.80 -8.11
N THR A 10 -9.15 18.92 -7.90
CA THR A 10 -8.56 19.70 -8.99
C THR A 10 -7.59 18.85 -9.81
N LYS A 11 -6.80 18.00 -9.17
CA LYS A 11 -5.89 17.11 -9.88
C LYS A 11 -6.61 16.08 -10.75
N VAL A 12 -7.71 15.52 -10.26
CA VAL A 12 -8.59 14.63 -11.04
C VAL A 12 -9.16 15.36 -12.25
N ASP A 13 -9.60 16.60 -12.07
CA ASP A 13 -10.13 17.42 -13.18
C ASP A 13 -9.05 17.67 -14.25
N GLU A 14 -7.82 18.01 -13.84
CA GLU A 14 -6.67 18.16 -14.76
C GLU A 14 -6.39 16.88 -15.55
N LEU A 15 -6.33 15.72 -14.86
CA LEU A 15 -6.09 14.42 -15.51
C LEU A 15 -7.21 14.06 -16.49
N ASN A 16 -8.44 14.50 -16.22
CA ASN A 16 -9.59 14.25 -17.08
C ASN A 16 -9.61 15.11 -18.36
N VAL A 17 -8.87 16.23 -18.43
CA VAL A 17 -8.82 17.08 -19.63
C VAL A 17 -8.15 16.34 -20.79
N ASP A 18 -7.03 15.68 -20.53
CA ASP A 18 -6.21 14.96 -21.53
C ASP A 18 -6.13 13.46 -21.21
N LEU A 19 -7.25 12.88 -20.73
CA LEU A 19 -7.27 11.51 -20.24
C LEU A 19 -6.88 10.51 -21.34
N ASN A 20 -5.71 9.90 -21.17
CA ASN A 20 -5.24 8.82 -22.02
C ASN A 20 -5.28 7.49 -21.26
N LEU A 21 -6.37 6.72 -21.46
CA LEU A 21 -6.57 5.42 -20.80
C LEU A 21 -5.47 4.39 -21.10
N SER A 22 -4.71 4.54 -22.19
CA SER A 22 -3.60 3.63 -22.50
C SER A 22 -2.35 3.89 -21.66
N GLU A 23 -2.13 5.13 -21.23
CA GLU A 23 -0.97 5.54 -20.43
C GLU A 23 -1.29 5.65 -18.93
N LEU A 24 -2.58 5.80 -18.59
CA LEU A 24 -3.10 5.88 -17.23
C LEU A 24 -2.55 4.79 -16.27
N PRO A 25 -2.49 3.49 -16.65
CA PRO A 25 -1.99 2.46 -15.74
C PRO A 25 -0.54 2.71 -15.30
N VAL A 26 0.29 3.20 -16.22
CA VAL A 26 1.74 3.33 -16.01
C VAL A 26 2.11 4.69 -15.45
N LYS A 27 1.53 5.78 -15.99
CA LYS A 27 1.92 7.15 -15.65
C LYS A 27 1.22 7.70 -14.41
N VAL A 28 0.07 7.16 -14.03
CA VAL A 28 -0.75 7.69 -12.93
C VAL A 28 -0.98 6.62 -11.86
N LEU A 29 -1.58 5.50 -12.24
CA LEU A 29 -2.03 4.51 -11.26
C LEU A 29 -0.87 3.73 -10.64
N LYS A 30 0.15 3.33 -11.41
CA LYS A 30 1.31 2.62 -10.88
C LYS A 30 2.05 3.41 -9.79
N PRO A 31 2.41 4.70 -9.97
CA PRO A 31 2.97 5.51 -8.89
C PRO A 31 2.14 5.50 -7.61
N ILE A 32 0.82 5.62 -7.72
CA ILE A 32 -0.10 5.58 -6.59
C ILE A 32 -0.10 4.22 -5.88
N VAL A 33 -0.14 3.13 -6.65
CA VAL A 33 -0.02 1.76 -6.11
C VAL A 33 1.32 1.60 -5.38
N MET A 34 2.42 2.08 -5.96
CA MET A 34 3.75 1.99 -5.35
C MET A 34 3.88 2.83 -4.08
N GLN A 35 3.26 4.00 -4.02
CA GLN A 35 3.19 4.82 -2.81
C GLN A 35 2.42 4.09 -1.71
N GLY A 36 1.26 3.53 -2.05
CA GLY A 36 0.49 2.67 -1.15
C GLY A 36 1.31 1.48 -0.63
N MET A 37 2.02 0.79 -1.52
CA MET A 37 2.90 -0.33 -1.15
C MET A 37 3.96 0.06 -0.13
N ALA A 38 4.60 1.22 -0.29
CA ALA A 38 5.55 1.71 0.70
C ALA A 38 4.87 1.91 2.05
N ALA A 39 3.77 2.66 2.09
CA ALA A 39 3.03 2.93 3.32
C ALA A 39 2.57 1.65 4.04
N GLY A 40 2.04 0.68 3.31
CA GLY A 40 1.61 -0.61 3.87
C GLY A 40 2.76 -1.45 4.39
N PHE A 41 3.90 -1.45 3.68
CA PHE A 41 5.10 -2.16 4.11
C PHE A 41 5.67 -1.57 5.40
N LEU A 42 5.82 -0.25 5.46
CA LEU A 42 6.32 0.48 6.63
C LEU A 42 5.42 0.25 7.85
N TYR A 43 4.10 0.33 7.67
CA TYR A 43 3.13 0.06 8.74
C TYR A 43 3.28 -1.36 9.30
N ALA A 44 3.23 -2.38 8.43
CA ALA A 44 3.30 -3.78 8.83
C ALA A 44 4.65 -4.11 9.50
N TYR A 45 5.74 -3.54 8.99
CA TYR A 45 7.06 -3.73 9.58
C TYR A 45 7.11 -3.16 11.00
N ARG A 46 6.62 -1.93 11.19
CA ARG A 46 6.58 -1.29 12.51
C ARG A 46 5.73 -2.08 13.50
N GLU A 47 4.58 -2.55 13.07
CA GLU A 47 3.66 -3.33 13.89
C GLU A 47 4.30 -4.62 14.40
N VAL A 48 4.86 -5.44 13.51
CA VAL A 48 5.52 -6.70 13.93
C VAL A 48 6.74 -6.44 14.80
N VAL A 49 7.54 -5.40 14.52
CA VAL A 49 8.71 -5.08 15.35
C VAL A 49 8.29 -4.60 16.73
N ALA A 50 7.21 -3.81 16.84
CA ALA A 50 6.64 -3.45 18.14
C ALA A 50 6.15 -4.67 18.92
N ASP A 51 5.38 -5.55 18.25
CA ASP A 51 4.84 -6.77 18.85
C ASP A 51 5.96 -7.66 19.42
N THR A 52 7.02 -7.87 18.64
CA THR A 52 8.18 -8.69 19.07
C THR A 52 8.97 -8.09 20.22
N GLN A 53 8.92 -6.77 20.40
CA GLN A 53 9.55 -6.05 21.51
C GLN A 53 8.60 -5.83 22.70
N GLY A 54 7.33 -6.25 22.59
CA GLY A 54 6.31 -6.04 23.61
C GLY A 54 5.98 -4.56 23.84
N LEU A 55 6.14 -3.72 22.82
CA LEU A 55 5.87 -2.28 22.90
C LEU A 55 4.41 -1.98 22.59
N SER A 56 3.78 -1.13 23.42
CA SER A 56 2.50 -0.53 23.08
C SER A 56 2.69 0.75 22.27
N GLU A 57 1.65 1.24 21.58
CA GLU A 57 1.73 2.49 20.79
C GLU A 57 2.23 3.69 21.60
N GLY A 58 1.90 3.76 22.89
CA GLY A 58 2.34 4.84 23.78
C GLY A 58 3.82 4.80 24.14
N ASP A 59 4.48 3.65 23.94
CA ASP A 59 5.89 3.42 24.29
C ASP A 59 6.84 3.64 23.09
N MET A 60 6.28 3.87 21.89
CA MET A 60 7.04 4.08 20.67
C MET A 60 7.60 5.51 20.60
N THR A 61 8.82 5.70 21.07
CA THR A 61 9.51 7.00 20.97
C THR A 61 9.79 7.38 19.50
N ALA A 62 9.90 8.68 19.20
CA ALA A 62 10.26 9.15 17.85
C ALA A 62 11.57 8.52 17.34
N ALA A 63 12.59 8.42 18.19
CA ALA A 63 13.87 7.81 17.81
C ALA A 63 13.74 6.31 17.47
N TRP A 64 12.83 5.60 18.15
CA TRP A 64 12.54 4.21 17.83
C TRP A 64 11.80 4.09 16.49
N ILE A 65 10.81 4.97 16.25
CA ILE A 65 10.08 5.02 14.98
C ILE A 65 11.05 5.26 13.82
N ASP A 66 11.92 6.27 13.94
CA ASP A 66 12.94 6.60 12.92
C ASP A 66 13.84 5.38 12.61
N GLN A 67 14.29 4.68 13.66
CA GLN A 67 15.14 3.50 13.51
C GLN A 67 14.42 2.36 12.77
N VAL A 68 13.17 2.08 13.16
CA VAL A 68 12.38 0.99 12.58
C VAL A 68 11.98 1.30 11.14
N GLU A 69 11.59 2.54 10.85
CA GLU A 69 11.26 2.97 9.49
C GLU A 69 12.48 2.95 8.56
N ALA A 70 13.67 3.30 9.06
CA ALA A 70 14.90 3.13 8.29
C ALA A 70 15.19 1.66 7.95
N ALA A 71 14.96 0.73 8.89
CA ALA A 71 15.11 -0.70 8.65
C ALA A 71 14.04 -1.26 7.69
N ALA A 72 12.80 -0.79 7.83
CA ALA A 72 11.71 -1.11 6.93
C ALA A 72 12.02 -0.65 5.50
N GLN A 73 12.48 0.59 5.33
CA GLN A 73 12.85 1.16 4.04
C GLN A 73 13.98 0.36 3.37
N ALA A 74 15.00 -0.02 4.14
CA ALA A 74 16.09 -0.86 3.62
C ALA A 74 15.59 -2.23 3.14
N SER A 75 14.60 -2.81 3.82
CA SER A 75 13.97 -4.07 3.43
C SER A 75 13.06 -3.91 2.20
N TYR A 76 12.33 -2.78 2.13
CA TYR A 76 11.39 -2.47 1.06
C TYR A 76 12.05 -2.37 -0.32
N ILE A 77 13.32 -1.95 -0.40
CA ILE A 77 14.08 -1.86 -1.67
C ILE A 77 13.98 -3.16 -2.49
N THR A 78 13.93 -4.33 -1.85
CA THR A 78 13.81 -5.61 -2.56
C THR A 78 12.42 -5.78 -3.18
N VAL A 79 11.37 -5.42 -2.46
CA VAL A 79 9.97 -5.44 -2.94
C VAL A 79 9.78 -4.42 -4.06
N GLU A 80 10.30 -3.21 -3.87
CA GLU A 80 10.29 -2.13 -4.87
C GLU A 80 10.97 -2.56 -6.17
N ARG A 81 12.16 -3.17 -6.12
CA ARG A 81 12.82 -3.72 -7.31
C ARG A 81 11.98 -4.80 -7.99
N GLY A 82 11.29 -5.63 -7.21
CA GLY A 82 10.33 -6.62 -7.70
C GLY A 82 9.21 -5.99 -8.53
N ALA A 83 8.72 -4.80 -8.14
CA ALA A 83 7.67 -4.06 -8.84
C ALA A 83 8.05 -3.57 -10.26
N TYR A 84 9.34 -3.65 -10.62
CA TYR A 84 9.84 -3.31 -11.97
C TYR A 84 10.30 -4.53 -12.78
N ASN A 85 10.33 -5.72 -12.19
CA ASN A 85 10.75 -6.93 -12.86
C ASN A 85 9.54 -7.74 -13.34
N ALA A 86 9.36 -7.87 -14.66
CA ALA A 86 8.20 -8.51 -15.27
C ALA A 86 8.00 -9.99 -14.89
N THR A 87 9.04 -10.67 -14.39
CA THR A 87 8.97 -12.07 -13.95
C THR A 87 8.74 -12.22 -12.44
N ASN A 88 8.63 -11.11 -11.71
CA ASN A 88 8.44 -11.13 -10.26
C ASN A 88 6.95 -11.11 -9.88
N ASP A 89 6.61 -11.80 -8.79
CA ASP A 89 5.24 -11.87 -8.30
C ASP A 89 4.67 -10.49 -7.92
N VAL A 90 5.50 -9.59 -7.38
CA VAL A 90 5.10 -8.21 -7.04
C VAL A 90 4.60 -7.49 -8.28
N TYR A 91 5.35 -7.57 -9.39
CA TYR A 91 4.95 -6.98 -10.67
C TYR A 91 3.64 -7.57 -11.17
N THR A 92 3.47 -8.89 -11.04
CA THR A 92 2.26 -9.60 -11.48
C THR A 92 1.03 -9.12 -10.71
N GLN A 93 1.14 -8.95 -9.39
CA GLN A 93 0.06 -8.41 -8.56
C GLN A 93 -0.27 -6.95 -8.93
N ILE A 94 0.74 -6.09 -9.06
CA ILE A 94 0.55 -4.69 -9.50
C ILE A 94 -0.17 -4.66 -10.84
N LYS A 95 0.24 -5.49 -11.81
CA LYS A 95 -0.39 -5.55 -13.13
C LYS A 95 -1.87 -5.98 -13.03
N SER A 96 -2.20 -6.93 -12.16
CA SER A 96 -3.59 -7.36 -11.93
C SER A 96 -4.44 -6.21 -11.40
N VAL A 97 -3.98 -5.55 -10.32
CA VAL A 97 -4.65 -4.38 -9.73
C VAL A 97 -4.87 -3.30 -10.78
N LEU A 98 -3.84 -2.94 -11.54
CA LEU A 98 -3.95 -1.92 -12.58
C LEU A 98 -4.94 -2.29 -13.68
N ALA A 99 -5.07 -3.57 -14.03
CA ALA A 99 -6.05 -4.02 -15.01
C ALA A 99 -7.49 -3.86 -14.47
N GLU A 100 -7.73 -4.27 -13.23
CA GLU A 100 -9.04 -4.15 -12.57
C GLU A 100 -9.49 -2.69 -12.45
N GLU A 101 -8.59 -1.78 -12.06
CA GLU A 101 -8.89 -0.35 -11.93
C GLU A 101 -9.24 0.29 -13.28
N ILE A 102 -8.56 -0.12 -14.36
CA ILE A 102 -8.83 0.36 -15.71
C ILE A 102 -10.16 -0.15 -16.22
N ASP A 103 -10.46 -1.42 -15.99
CA ASP A 103 -11.73 -2.00 -16.40
C ASP A 103 -12.89 -1.36 -15.63
N ALA A 104 -12.70 -1.02 -14.34
CA ALA A 104 -13.69 -0.25 -13.57
C ALA A 104 -13.95 1.15 -14.16
N ILE A 105 -12.90 1.87 -14.59
CA ILE A 105 -13.06 3.20 -15.23
C ILE A 105 -13.82 3.08 -16.55
N LYS A 106 -13.48 2.10 -17.39
CA LYS A 106 -14.13 1.88 -18.68
C LYS A 106 -15.61 1.51 -18.57
N GLN A 107 -16.03 0.92 -17.45
CA GLN A 107 -17.43 0.59 -17.19
C GLN A 107 -18.29 1.79 -16.80
N THR A 108 -17.68 2.95 -16.52
CA THR A 108 -18.43 4.19 -16.27
C THR A 108 -18.87 4.86 -17.58
N ASP A 109 -20.09 5.39 -17.62
CA ASP A 109 -20.65 6.05 -18.82
C ASP A 109 -19.82 7.25 -19.29
N THR A 110 -19.14 7.91 -18.36
CA THR A 110 -18.29 9.08 -18.65
C THR A 110 -16.88 8.68 -19.06
N GLN A 111 -16.43 7.46 -18.73
CA GLN A 111 -15.04 7.01 -18.82
C GLN A 111 -14.05 8.01 -18.21
N LYS A 112 -14.48 8.76 -17.20
CA LYS A 112 -13.69 9.77 -16.49
C LYS A 112 -13.20 9.23 -15.16
N LEU A 113 -12.05 9.73 -14.74
CA LEU A 113 -11.53 9.52 -13.40
C LEU A 113 -12.43 10.21 -12.36
N THR A 114 -12.57 9.53 -11.24
CA THR A 114 -13.11 10.06 -9.99
C THR A 114 -12.02 9.99 -8.91
N LEU A 115 -12.24 10.63 -7.77
CA LEU A 115 -11.35 10.51 -6.61
C LEU A 115 -11.10 9.05 -6.22
N GLN A 116 -12.14 8.20 -6.30
CA GLN A 116 -12.02 6.79 -5.94
C GLN A 116 -11.07 6.03 -6.86
N ASN A 117 -10.94 6.44 -8.12
CA ASN A 117 -9.98 5.84 -9.05
C ASN A 117 -8.52 6.17 -8.71
N LEU A 118 -8.25 7.05 -7.74
CA LEU A 118 -6.92 7.29 -7.18
C LEU A 118 -6.80 6.69 -5.76
N ILE A 119 -7.87 6.74 -4.96
CA ILE A 119 -7.88 6.22 -3.58
C ILE A 119 -7.81 4.69 -3.56
N MET A 120 -8.56 3.99 -4.41
CA MET A 120 -8.59 2.52 -4.45
C MET A 120 -7.24 1.89 -4.82
N PRO A 121 -6.54 2.35 -5.89
CA PRO A 121 -5.20 1.84 -6.19
C PRO A 121 -4.19 2.04 -5.05
N TYR A 122 -4.29 3.15 -4.30
CA TYR A 122 -3.43 3.39 -3.13
C TYR A 122 -3.64 2.28 -2.09
N TYR A 123 -4.89 1.95 -1.76
CA TYR A 123 -5.16 0.89 -0.80
C TYR A 123 -4.83 -0.52 -1.30
N ASN A 124 -5.04 -0.78 -2.59
CA ASN A 124 -4.60 -2.04 -3.19
C ASN A 124 -3.07 -2.17 -3.11
N GLY A 125 -2.34 -1.07 -3.34
CA GLY A 125 -0.91 -0.99 -3.09
C GLY A 125 -0.56 -1.25 -1.62
N TRP A 126 -1.26 -0.60 -0.70
CA TRP A 126 -1.09 -0.76 0.74
C TRP A 126 -1.19 -2.22 1.17
N PHE A 127 -2.21 -2.93 0.68
CA PHE A 127 -2.37 -4.37 0.91
C PHE A 127 -1.15 -5.16 0.41
N ILE A 128 -0.71 -4.94 -0.83
CA ILE A 128 0.45 -5.61 -1.42
C ILE A 128 1.70 -5.37 -0.54
N GLY A 129 1.95 -4.12 -0.16
CA GLY A 129 3.06 -3.75 0.71
C GLY A 129 3.05 -4.49 2.04
N ALA A 130 1.91 -4.46 2.73
CA ALA A 130 1.74 -5.15 4.02
C ALA A 130 1.90 -6.67 3.89
N TYR A 131 1.34 -7.27 2.83
CA TYR A 131 1.47 -8.70 2.54
C TYR A 131 2.94 -9.13 2.42
N TYR A 132 3.74 -8.39 1.66
CA TYR A 132 5.16 -8.70 1.49
C TYR A 132 5.98 -8.46 2.76
N ALA A 133 5.64 -7.44 3.56
CA ALA A 133 6.25 -7.22 4.87
C ALA A 133 5.97 -8.38 5.84
N TYR A 134 4.69 -8.77 6.01
CA TYR A 134 4.32 -9.88 6.87
C TYR A 134 4.95 -11.20 6.42
N SER A 135 4.96 -11.47 5.11
CA SER A 135 5.57 -12.68 4.56
C SER A 135 7.06 -12.78 4.91
N ASP A 136 7.80 -11.69 4.75
CA ASP A 136 9.22 -11.62 5.09
C ASP A 136 9.47 -11.77 6.61
N LEU A 137 8.71 -11.03 7.43
CA LEU A 137 8.87 -11.03 8.88
C LEU A 137 8.48 -12.35 9.52
N PHE A 138 7.36 -12.96 9.12
CA PHE A 138 6.95 -14.29 9.61
C PHE A 138 7.96 -15.36 9.24
N THR A 139 8.54 -15.29 8.04
CA THR A 139 9.61 -16.20 7.63
C THR A 139 10.84 -16.04 8.53
N LYS A 140 11.26 -14.79 8.81
CA LYS A 140 12.40 -14.50 9.68
C LYS A 140 12.17 -14.97 11.12
N LEU A 141 10.99 -14.74 11.67
CA LEU A 141 10.63 -15.17 13.02
C LEU A 141 10.60 -16.70 13.14
N ALA A 142 9.99 -17.40 12.18
CA ALA A 142 9.95 -18.86 12.17
C ALA A 142 11.37 -19.49 12.11
N GLN A 143 12.30 -18.85 11.40
CA GLN A 143 13.71 -19.27 11.34
C GLN A 143 14.43 -19.08 12.67
N GLN A 144 14.11 -18.02 13.42
CA GLN A 144 14.71 -17.73 14.73
C GLN A 144 14.21 -18.70 15.81
N ASP A 145 12.94 -19.10 15.75
CA ASP A 145 12.33 -20.03 16.72
C ASP A 145 12.72 -21.50 16.51
N HIS A 146 13.64 -21.79 15.59
CA HIS A 146 14.05 -23.15 15.22
C HIS A 146 12.88 -24.10 14.90
N THR A 147 11.77 -23.54 14.41
CA THR A 147 10.61 -24.34 14.05
C THR A 147 10.96 -25.21 12.84
N SER A 148 11.02 -26.52 13.09
CA SER A 148 11.30 -27.51 12.05
C SER A 148 10.04 -27.66 11.18
N HIS A 149 10.10 -27.08 9.98
CA HIS A 149 9.13 -27.04 8.88
C HIS A 149 8.34 -25.73 8.76
N ILE A 150 8.83 -24.87 7.87
CA ILE A 150 8.15 -23.65 7.40
C ILE A 150 7.14 -24.08 6.33
N ASP A 151 5.86 -24.17 6.70
CA ASP A 151 4.78 -24.30 5.71
C ASP A 151 4.55 -22.94 5.05
N ARG A 152 5.13 -22.79 3.85
CA ARG A 152 5.05 -21.54 3.08
C ARG A 152 3.63 -21.15 2.70
N THR A 153 2.74 -22.12 2.51
CA THR A 153 1.34 -21.86 2.15
C THR A 153 0.60 -21.28 3.34
N GLN A 154 0.79 -21.85 4.53
CA GLN A 154 0.20 -21.30 5.76
C GLN A 154 0.73 -19.90 6.07
N MET A 155 2.02 -19.65 5.87
CA MET A 155 2.60 -18.32 6.09
C MET A 155 2.07 -17.28 5.10
N ALA A 156 1.95 -17.65 3.83
CA ALA A 156 1.36 -16.78 2.82
C ALA A 156 -0.10 -16.43 3.16
N GLN A 157 -0.88 -17.42 3.63
CA GLN A 157 -2.25 -17.18 4.07
C GLN A 157 -2.29 -16.26 5.29
N ALA A 158 -1.48 -16.52 6.32
CA ALA A 158 -1.43 -15.69 7.52
C ALA A 158 -1.00 -14.23 7.20
N ALA A 159 -0.05 -14.06 6.29
CA ALA A 159 0.36 -12.74 5.80
C ALA A 159 -0.77 -12.03 5.05
N SER A 160 -1.50 -12.76 4.20
CA SER A 160 -2.67 -12.25 3.48
C SER A 160 -3.79 -11.83 4.42
N ASP A 161 -4.19 -12.71 5.35
CA ASP A 161 -5.27 -12.45 6.31
C ASP A 161 -4.95 -11.23 7.18
N ARG A 162 -3.69 -11.09 7.63
CA ARG A 162 -3.26 -9.93 8.41
C ARG A 162 -3.25 -8.66 7.55
N ALA A 163 -2.72 -8.72 6.33
CA ALA A 163 -2.74 -7.58 5.41
C ALA A 163 -4.18 -7.11 5.09
N GLU A 164 -5.09 -8.04 4.84
CA GLU A 164 -6.51 -7.76 4.55
C GLU A 164 -7.18 -7.06 5.74
N LYS A 165 -7.06 -7.64 6.93
CA LYS A 165 -7.62 -7.04 8.15
C LYS A 165 -7.15 -5.60 8.38
N HIS A 166 -5.87 -5.31 8.16
CA HIS A 166 -5.35 -3.97 8.39
C HIS A 166 -5.70 -3.00 7.27
N VAL A 167 -5.67 -3.42 6.00
CA VAL A 167 -6.07 -2.51 4.92
C VAL A 167 -7.54 -2.13 5.06
N GLU A 168 -8.40 -3.06 5.46
CA GLU A 168 -9.80 -2.79 5.78
C GLU A 168 -9.95 -1.80 6.93
N MET A 169 -9.17 -1.97 8.00
CA MET A 169 -9.14 -1.03 9.12
C MET A 169 -8.76 0.38 8.66
N VAL A 170 -7.64 0.54 7.93
CA VAL A 170 -7.16 1.85 7.47
C VAL A 170 -8.14 2.48 6.47
N ARG A 171 -8.75 1.68 5.59
CA ARG A 171 -9.82 2.15 4.68
C ARG A 171 -11.05 2.62 5.44
N ASN A 172 -11.45 1.88 6.48
CA ASN A 172 -12.56 2.28 7.32
C ASN A 172 -12.27 3.58 8.07
N LEU A 173 -11.06 3.73 8.62
CA LEU A 173 -10.61 4.97 9.27
C LEU A 173 -10.67 6.16 8.28
N PHE A 174 -10.17 6.00 7.06
CA PHE A 174 -10.27 7.03 6.03
C PHE A 174 -11.71 7.42 5.68
N ASN A 175 -12.61 6.43 5.56
CA ASN A 175 -14.00 6.69 5.22
C ASN A 175 -14.75 7.40 6.36
N THR A 176 -14.46 7.04 7.61
CA THR A 176 -15.25 7.45 8.78
C THR A 176 -14.66 8.64 9.56
N ILE A 177 -13.35 8.85 9.50
CA ILE A 177 -12.63 9.87 10.28
C ILE A 177 -11.99 10.89 9.33
N PRO A 178 -12.47 12.15 9.29
CA PRO A 178 -11.95 13.16 8.37
C PRO A 178 -10.44 13.46 8.52
N SER A 179 -9.87 13.35 9.72
CA SER A 179 -8.43 13.58 9.94
C SER A 179 -7.55 12.53 9.28
N GLU A 180 -8.05 11.29 9.12
CA GLU A 180 -7.33 10.16 8.52
C GLU A 180 -7.25 10.25 7.00
N ARG A 181 -8.02 11.14 6.38
CA ARG A 181 -7.97 11.39 4.93
C ARG A 181 -6.76 12.21 4.53
N GLN A 182 -6.36 13.15 5.37
CA GLN A 182 -5.26 14.07 5.09
C GLN A 182 -3.95 13.35 4.73
N PRO A 183 -3.43 12.39 5.53
CA PRO A 183 -2.17 11.72 5.21
C PRO A 183 -2.25 10.98 3.88
N VAL A 184 -3.30 10.18 3.68
CA VAL A 184 -3.50 9.38 2.45
C VAL A 184 -3.57 10.28 1.20
N ILE A 185 -4.36 11.35 1.25
CA ILE A 185 -4.48 12.27 0.10
C ILE A 185 -3.16 13.01 -0.15
N THR A 186 -2.43 13.37 0.90
CA THR A 186 -1.12 14.02 0.78
C THR A 186 -0.13 13.11 0.07
N GLU A 187 -0.10 11.83 0.45
CA GLU A 187 0.75 10.83 -0.20
C GLU A 187 0.37 10.59 -1.66
N ILE A 188 -0.92 10.49 -1.98
CA ILE A 188 -1.39 10.36 -3.37
C ILE A 188 -0.97 11.59 -4.19
N LEU A 189 -1.14 12.79 -3.66
CA LEU A 189 -0.76 14.04 -4.34
C LEU A 189 0.74 14.12 -4.61
N ALA A 190 1.58 13.56 -3.74
CA ALA A 190 3.03 13.54 -3.91
C ALA A 190 3.51 12.62 -5.06
N THR A 191 2.62 11.85 -5.67
CA THR A 191 2.95 10.99 -6.82
C THR A 191 2.88 11.70 -8.18
N PHE A 192 2.44 12.96 -8.21
CA PHE A 192 2.31 13.80 -9.40
C PHE A 192 3.40 14.87 -9.47
#